data_AF-A0A5J4U0Q6-F1
#
_entry.id   AF-A0A5J4U0Q6-F1
#
_cell.length_a   1.000
_cell.length_b   1.000
_cell.length_c   1.000
_cell.angle_alpha   90.00
_cell.angle_beta   90.00
_cell.angle_gamma   90.00
#
_symmetry.space_group_name_H-M   'P 1'
#
loop_
_entity.id
_entity.type
_entity.pdbx_description
1 polymer ?
#
loop_
_entity_poly.entity_id
_entity_poly.type
_entity_poly.pdbx_seq_one_letter_code
_entity_poly.pdbx_strand_id
1 'polypeptide(L)'
;MAAKCIGIIFKNKEIPNQEMKREIISHLKQQLNDPELKRRKDARLALKGLALNSANKTEIQKYGFRIPEEEQDEVEDGQNDN
;
A
#
# COMPACT_ATOMS: atom_id res chain seq x y z
N MET A 1 4.60 -4.93 -11.38
CA MET A 1 5.96 -4.34 -11.29
C MET A 1 5.94 -2.80 -11.16
N ALA A 2 5.03 -2.07 -11.82
CA ALA A 2 4.98 -0.60 -11.76
C ALA A 2 4.78 0.00 -10.35
N ALA A 3 3.89 -0.58 -9.54
CA ALA A 3 3.57 -0.09 -8.18
C ALA A 3 4.79 0.01 -7.25
N LYS A 4 5.70 -0.98 -7.32
CA LYS A 4 6.91 -1.02 -6.49
C LYS A 4 7.90 0.06 -6.89
N CYS A 5 8.11 0.27 -8.19
CA CYS A 5 8.99 1.33 -8.68
C CYS A 5 8.44 2.72 -8.31
N ILE A 6 7.13 2.95 -8.45
CA ILE A 6 6.51 4.24 -8.12
C ILE A 6 6.64 4.53 -6.62
N GLY A 7 6.38 3.54 -5.77
CA GLY A 7 6.55 3.69 -4.32
C GLY A 7 7.99 3.99 -3.90
N ILE A 8 9.00 3.52 -4.65
CA ILE A 8 10.41 3.79 -4.39
C ILE A 8 10.84 5.15 -4.96
N ILE A 9 10.43 5.49 -6.20
CA ILE A 9 10.79 6.75 -6.87
C ILE A 9 10.21 7.95 -6.11
N PHE A 10 8.99 7.83 -5.61
CA PHE A 10 8.32 8.86 -4.82
C PHE A 10 8.42 8.63 -3.31
N LYS A 11 9.29 7.72 -2.86
CA LYS A 11 9.58 7.54 -1.44
C LYS A 11 10.12 8.85 -0.88
N ASN A 12 9.45 9.40 0.12
CA ASN A 12 9.76 10.69 0.75
C ASN A 12 9.65 11.94 -0.15
N LYS A 13 9.20 11.81 -1.40
CA LYS A 13 8.99 12.96 -2.29
C LYS A 13 7.51 13.22 -2.47
N GLU A 14 7.13 14.49 -2.44
CA GLU A 14 5.79 14.88 -2.85
C GLU A 14 5.61 14.55 -4.34
N ILE A 15 4.47 13.94 -4.69
CA ILE A 15 4.08 13.83 -6.09
C ILE A 15 3.55 15.21 -6.51
N PRO A 16 4.26 15.95 -7.39
CA PRO A 16 3.94 17.36 -7.67
C PRO A 16 2.61 17.51 -8.41
N ASN A 17 2.26 16.54 -9.25
CA ASN A 17 1.00 16.53 -9.97
C ASN A 17 -0.09 15.84 -9.12
N GLN A 18 -1.13 16.58 -8.77
CA GLN A 18 -2.27 16.08 -7.98
C GLN A 18 -3.06 14.98 -8.69
N GLU A 19 -3.16 15.02 -10.02
CA GLU A 19 -3.83 13.98 -10.80
C GLU A 19 -3.07 12.65 -10.72
N MET A 20 -1.75 12.69 -11.00
CA MET A 20 -0.88 11.52 -10.85
C MET A 20 -0.90 10.97 -9.43
N LYS A 21 -0.91 11.85 -8.41
CA LYS A 21 -0.99 11.45 -7.00
C LYS A 21 -2.25 10.63 -6.74
N ARG A 22 -3.41 11.07 -7.24
CA ARG A 22 -4.68 10.36 -7.08
C ARG A 22 -4.69 9.04 -7.84
N GLU A 23 -4.23 9.02 -9.08
CA GLU A 23 -4.17 7.80 -9.87
C GLU A 23 -3.27 6.75 -9.24
N ILE A 24 -2.07 7.13 -8.81
CA ILE A 24 -1.12 6.23 -8.13
C ILE A 24 -1.74 5.68 -6.84
N ILE A 25 -2.30 6.55 -5.99
CA ILE A 25 -2.92 6.12 -4.73
C ILE A 25 -4.11 5.19 -5.02
N SER A 26 -4.96 5.51 -6.00
CA SER A 26 -6.10 4.68 -6.39
C SER A 26 -5.66 3.31 -6.88
N HIS A 27 -4.66 3.26 -7.75
CA HIS A 27 -4.10 2.02 -8.28
C HIS A 27 -3.49 1.15 -7.18
N LEU A 28 -2.74 1.75 -6.24
CA LEU A 28 -2.18 1.06 -5.09
C LEU A 28 -3.28 0.52 -4.14
N LYS A 29 -4.37 1.28 -3.94
CA LYS A 29 -5.54 0.83 -3.16
C LYS A 29 -6.20 -0.38 -3.81
N GLN A 30 -6.38 -0.38 -5.12
CA GLN A 30 -6.93 -1.53 -5.85
C GLN A 30 -6.00 -2.76 -5.75
N GLN A 31 -4.70 -2.56 -5.84
CA GLN A 31 -3.71 -3.65 -5.75
C GLN A 31 -3.67 -4.32 -4.35
N LEU A 32 -4.20 -3.67 -3.30
CA LEU A 32 -4.38 -4.32 -1.99
C LEU A 32 -5.44 -5.42 -2.00
N ASN A 33 -6.38 -5.40 -2.95
CA ASN A 33 -7.39 -6.45 -3.11
C ASN A 33 -6.91 -7.61 -4.01
N ASP A 34 -5.78 -7.45 -4.69
CA ASP A 34 -5.27 -8.43 -5.66
C ASP A 34 -4.99 -9.79 -5.01
N PRO A 35 -5.40 -10.94 -5.58
CA PRO A 35 -5.20 -12.25 -4.94
C PRO A 35 -3.72 -12.60 -4.70
N GLU A 36 -2.78 -11.97 -5.41
CA GLU A 36 -1.35 -12.20 -5.22
C GLU A 36 -0.83 -11.46 -3.97
N LEU A 37 -0.52 -12.21 -2.92
CA LEU A 37 0.05 -11.69 -1.66
C LEU A 37 1.25 -10.78 -1.89
N LYS A 38 2.13 -11.11 -2.85
CA LYS A 38 3.29 -10.30 -3.20
C LYS A 38 2.89 -8.92 -3.74
N ARG A 39 1.87 -8.84 -4.60
CA ARG A 39 1.32 -7.56 -5.09
C ARG A 39 0.67 -6.75 -3.98
N ARG A 40 -0.05 -7.41 -3.06
CA ARG A 40 -0.60 -6.74 -1.86
C ARG A 40 0.51 -6.15 -0.98
N LYS A 41 1.55 -6.95 -0.67
CA LYS A 41 2.69 -6.53 0.15
C LYS A 41 3.45 -5.37 -0.52
N ASP A 42 3.73 -5.45 -1.83
CA ASP A 42 4.38 -4.38 -2.58
C ASP A 42 3.52 -3.09 -2.60
N ALA A 43 2.20 -3.21 -2.77
CA ALA A 43 1.28 -2.05 -2.75
C ALA A 43 1.25 -1.37 -1.37
N ARG A 44 1.17 -2.17 -0.32
CA ARG A 44 1.21 -1.69 1.07
C ARG A 44 2.50 -0.95 1.36
N LEU A 45 3.65 -1.52 0.97
CA LEU A 45 4.95 -0.88 1.16
C LEU A 45 5.06 0.44 0.42
N ALA A 46 4.54 0.50 -0.82
CA ALA A 46 4.47 1.74 -1.59
C ALA A 46 3.59 2.80 -0.91
N LEU A 47 2.40 2.44 -0.43
CA LEU A 47 1.53 3.36 0.32
C LEU A 47 2.18 3.85 1.62
N LYS A 48 2.84 2.96 2.38
CA LYS A 48 3.60 3.33 3.58
C LYS A 48 4.72 4.32 3.24
N GLY A 49 5.46 4.07 2.14
CA GLY A 49 6.52 4.95 1.65
C GLY A 49 6.03 6.33 1.19
N LEU A 50 4.87 6.38 0.51
CA LEU A 50 4.22 7.62 0.13
C LEU A 50 3.72 8.40 1.35
N ALA A 51 3.16 7.71 2.36
CA ALA A 51 2.66 8.30 3.60
C ALA A 51 3.76 8.91 4.50
N LEU A 52 5.05 8.70 4.20
CA LEU A 52 6.15 9.40 4.85
C LEU A 52 6.15 10.91 4.54
N ASN A 53 5.57 11.32 3.40
CA ASN A 53 5.33 12.72 3.09
C ASN A 53 3.92 13.12 3.57
N SER A 54 3.82 14.22 4.32
CA SER A 54 2.54 14.66 4.92
C SER A 54 1.45 14.98 3.88
N ALA A 55 1.79 15.56 2.73
CA ALA A 55 0.81 15.87 1.69
C ALA A 55 0.24 14.59 1.04
N ASN A 56 1.10 13.63 0.77
CA ASN A 56 0.70 12.31 0.27
C ASN A 56 -0.11 11.54 1.32
N LYS A 57 0.29 11.60 2.60
CA LYS A 57 -0.43 10.97 3.72
C LYS A 57 -1.86 11.48 3.84
N THR A 58 -2.06 12.79 3.77
CA THR A 58 -3.40 13.41 3.78
C THR A 58 -4.26 12.88 2.65
N GLU A 59 -3.71 12.75 1.43
CA GLU A 59 -4.45 12.23 0.28
C GLU A 59 -4.78 10.74 0.40
N ILE A 60 -3.86 9.95 0.99
CA ILE A 60 -4.11 8.52 1.26
C ILE A 60 -5.24 8.34 2.28
N GLN A 61 -5.21 9.12 3.37
CA GLN A 61 -6.16 9.07 4.49
C GLN A 61 -7.52 9.69 4.19
N LYS A 62 -7.68 10.35 3.03
CA LYS A 62 -9.00 10.81 2.58
C LYS A 62 -9.99 9.66 2.54
N TYR A 63 -11.25 10.01 2.79
CA TYR A 63 -12.38 9.08 2.84
C TYR A 63 -12.23 7.99 3.92
N GLY A 64 -11.45 8.27 4.98
CA GLY A 64 -11.27 7.36 6.12
C GLY A 64 -10.38 6.15 5.82
N PHE A 65 -9.68 6.13 4.69
CA PHE A 65 -8.84 4.99 4.32
C PHE A 65 -7.62 4.88 5.25
N ARG A 66 -7.41 3.68 5.80
CA ARG A 66 -6.22 3.33 6.59
C ARG A 66 -5.43 2.25 5.86
N ILE A 67 -4.11 2.41 5.80
CA ILE A 67 -3.25 1.37 5.24
C ILE A 67 -3.31 0.17 6.19
N PRO A 68 -3.75 -1.01 5.74
CA PRO A 68 -3.85 -2.18 6.61
C PRO A 68 -2.46 -2.56 7.11
N GLU A 69 -2.31 -2.77 8.41
CA GLU A 69 -1.01 -2.97 9.05
C GLU A 69 -0.42 -4.36 8.86
N GLU A 70 -1.21 -5.31 8.33
CA GLU A 70 -1.06 -6.78 8.31
C GLU A 70 -2.15 -7.37 9.21
N GLU A 71 -3.28 -7.76 8.59
CA GLU A 71 -4.10 -8.80 9.20
C GLU A 71 -3.50 -10.12 8.73
N GLN A 72 -2.77 -10.74 9.66
CA GLN A 72 -2.74 -12.17 9.92
C GLN A 72 -2.56 -13.04 8.66
N ASP A 73 -1.30 -13.36 8.35
CA ASP A 73 -1.01 -14.76 8.01
C ASP A 73 -1.68 -15.56 9.13
N GLU A 74 -2.74 -16.31 8.82
CA GLU A 74 -3.26 -17.32 9.73
C GLU A 74 -2.06 -18.16 10.15
N VAL A 75 -1.70 -18.02 11.43
CA VAL A 75 -0.98 -19.07 12.12
C VAL A 75 -1.95 -20.25 12.19
N GLU A 76 -1.93 -21.12 11.18
CA GLU A 76 -2.29 -22.52 11.40
C GLU A 76 -1.18 -23.12 12.28
N ASP A 77 -1.15 -22.74 13.57
CA ASP A 77 -0.58 -23.58 14.60
C ASP A 77 -1.69 -24.53 15.04
N GLY A 78 -1.64 -25.71 14.46
CA GLY A 78 -2.56 -26.81 14.72
C GLY A 78 -1.88 -28.11 14.38
N GLN A 79 -0.71 -28.37 14.97
CA GLN A 79 -0.28 -29.74 15.21
C GLN A 79 -1.43 -30.45 15.93
N ASN A 80 -2.07 -31.40 15.26
CA ASN A 80 -2.80 -32.46 15.93
C ASN A 80 -2.29 -33.80 15.39
N ASP A 81 -1.19 -34.23 15.99
CA ASP A 81 -0.85 -35.63 16.12
C ASP A 81 -2.06 -36.39 16.73
N ASN A 82 -2.70 -37.26 15.96
CA ASN A 82 -3.33 -38.48 16.48
C ASN A 82 -3.47 -39.54 15.39
#